data_AF-A0A1H8QHI0-F1
#
_entry.id   AF-A0A1H8QHI0-F1
#
_cell.length_a   1.000
_cell.length_b   1.000
_cell.length_c   1.000
_cell.angle_alpha   90.00
_cell.angle_beta   90.00
_cell.angle_gamma   90.00
#
_symmetry.space_group_name_H-M   'P 1'
#
loop_
_entity.id
_entity.type
_entity.pdbx_description
1 polymer ?
#
loop_
_entity_poly.entity_id
_entity_poly.type
_entity_poly.pdbx_seq_one_letter_code
_entity_poly.pdbx_strand_id
1 'polypeptide(L)'
;MTIFLMIILLILLEAFVLFNIKTGKKNAKKIFVLLSFTQLFIISAFRGVNIGVDTKTYISYFYNIRFIDFTNLKNIPLEKGYVLLNYFLHFFSHSGMILLIVVSFITIGLIMAFIYKHSQIIWLSVYLFITLMYFYSSMNIMRQYLAISILLFGITYVRKQKFIPFLVTVILASLFHFTSIVFIIVYLFPRIKFNYKNIIFTFVLGIGIFFFLEPILFFLIKTFPQYSGYISYFESNKIGSILNFLMIFIVFMFSLIFLKRKKINISVDNNGNFGISNENVNEGAAIYTSEDKLLIYIILTAVIISLLSIRMSILGRVTDYFSIFLIIYIPNFIMKIKYGKLRSLVVLAIMLSSMLYNLIIFLYKPEWYGVTPYSFW
;
A
#
# COMPACT_ATOMS: atom_id res chain seq x y z
N MET A 1 -15.76 -12.83 10.70
CA MET A 1 -16.16 -11.48 10.23
C MET A 1 -16.47 -10.56 11.41
N THR A 2 -17.28 -11.00 12.38
CA THR A 2 -17.74 -10.21 13.53
C THR A 2 -16.62 -9.45 14.26
N ILE A 3 -15.51 -10.10 14.59
CA ILE A 3 -14.38 -9.45 15.29
C ILE A 3 -13.81 -8.26 14.52
N PHE A 4 -13.72 -8.34 13.19
CA PHE A 4 -13.19 -7.26 12.36
C PHE A 4 -14.18 -6.10 12.26
N LEU A 5 -15.49 -6.39 12.18
CA LEU A 5 -16.52 -5.35 12.24
C LEU A 5 -16.51 -4.64 13.59
N MET A 6 -16.34 -5.37 14.69
CA MET A 6 -16.19 -4.80 16.03
C MET A 6 -14.97 -3.90 16.14
N ILE A 7 -13.82 -4.29 15.58
CA ILE A 7 -12.61 -3.46 15.54
C ILE A 7 -12.82 -2.19 14.73
N ILE A 8 -13.46 -2.28 13.56
CA ILE A 8 -13.77 -1.10 12.74
C ILE A 8 -14.65 -0.13 13.52
N LEU A 9 -15.71 -0.63 14.17
CA LEU A 9 -16.60 0.19 14.99
C LEU A 9 -15.87 0.82 16.19
N LEU A 10 -15.01 0.05 16.86
CA LEU A 10 -14.21 0.53 17.98
C LEU A 10 -13.26 1.65 17.56
N ILE A 11 -12.56 1.50 16.44
CA ILE A 11 -11.66 2.52 15.90
C ILE A 11 -12.42 3.80 15.52
N LEU A 12 -13.64 3.67 14.96
CA LEU A 12 -14.49 4.84 14.67
C LEU A 12 -14.97 5.53 15.95
N LEU A 13 -15.32 4.76 16.98
CA LEU A 13 -15.70 5.28 18.29
C LEU A 13 -14.52 6.00 18.96
N GLU A 14 -13.32 5.42 18.94
CA GLU A 14 -12.09 6.04 19.43
C GLU A 14 -11.81 7.36 18.72
N ALA A 15 -11.93 7.38 17.39
CA ALA A 15 -11.77 8.59 16.60
C ALA A 15 -12.81 9.65 17.00
N PHE A 16 -14.07 9.26 17.15
CA PHE A 16 -15.14 10.17 17.56
C PHE A 16 -14.85 10.79 18.94
N VAL A 17 -14.52 9.97 19.94
CA VAL A 17 -14.23 10.41 21.31
C VAL A 17 -12.99 11.32 21.34
N LEU A 18 -11.87 10.89 20.76
CA LEU A 18 -10.59 11.59 20.89
C LEU A 18 -10.52 12.90 20.09
N PHE A 19 -11.21 13.00 18.95
CA PHE A 19 -11.16 14.20 18.10
C PHE A 19 -12.31 15.19 18.33
N ASN A 20 -13.41 14.80 19.00
CA ASN A 20 -14.51 15.71 19.32
C ASN A 20 -14.50 16.26 20.76
N ILE A 21 -13.79 15.62 21.70
CA ILE A 21 -13.67 16.14 23.07
C ILE A 21 -12.62 17.26 23.12
N LYS A 22 -13.05 18.47 23.50
CA LYS A 22 -12.24 19.72 23.47
C LYS A 22 -10.97 19.65 24.33
N THR A 23 -10.92 18.83 25.37
CA THR A 23 -9.88 18.84 26.41
C THR A 23 -8.62 18.01 26.10
N GLY A 24 -8.59 17.23 25.00
CA GLY A 24 -7.50 16.26 24.72
C GLY A 24 -6.65 16.48 23.45
N LYS A 25 -6.84 17.58 22.71
CA LYS A 25 -6.37 17.71 21.31
C LYS A 25 -4.86 17.54 21.09
N LYS A 26 -4.00 17.93 22.05
CA LYS A 26 -2.53 17.90 21.85
C LYS A 26 -1.99 16.48 21.69
N ASN A 27 -2.57 15.50 22.41
CA ASN A 27 -2.13 14.11 22.41
C ASN A 27 -3.11 13.15 21.73
N ALA A 28 -4.32 13.59 21.37
CA ALA A 28 -5.36 12.77 20.74
C ALA A 28 -4.82 11.93 19.56
N LYS A 29 -4.03 12.54 18.67
CA LYS A 29 -3.38 11.86 17.53
C LYS A 29 -2.49 10.69 17.99
N LYS A 30 -1.64 10.90 19.00
CA LYS A 30 -0.70 9.87 19.49
C LYS A 30 -1.46 8.75 20.22
N ILE A 31 -2.42 9.11 21.06
CA ILE A 31 -3.25 8.16 21.82
C ILE A 31 -4.07 7.30 20.86
N PHE A 32 -4.75 7.92 19.89
CA PHE A 32 -5.54 7.22 18.89
C PHE A 32 -4.72 6.16 18.15
N VAL A 33 -3.57 6.56 17.60
CA VAL A 33 -2.71 5.63 16.87
C VAL A 33 -2.21 4.50 17.77
N LEU A 34 -1.82 4.78 19.00
CA LEU A 34 -1.36 3.75 19.93
C LEU A 34 -2.48 2.75 20.26
N LEU A 35 -3.70 3.23 20.56
CA LEU A 35 -4.85 2.37 20.87
C LEU A 35 -5.24 1.50 19.68
N SER A 36 -5.51 2.13 18.52
CA SER A 36 -5.98 1.41 17.34
C SER A 36 -4.94 0.41 16.83
N PHE A 37 -3.64 0.75 16.83
CA PHE A 37 -2.61 -0.20 16.40
C PHE A 37 -2.30 -1.28 17.43
N THR A 38 -2.54 -1.03 18.73
CA THR A 38 -2.46 -2.10 19.75
C THR A 38 -3.52 -3.16 19.49
N GLN A 39 -4.75 -2.75 19.14
CA GLN A 39 -5.82 -3.68 18.77
C GLN A 39 -5.47 -4.49 17.53
N LEU A 40 -5.00 -3.83 16.48
CA LEU A 40 -4.57 -4.51 15.25
C LEU A 40 -3.39 -5.45 15.50
N PHE A 41 -2.45 -5.05 16.36
CA PHE A 41 -1.34 -5.90 16.78
C PHE A 41 -1.84 -7.14 17.50
N ILE A 42 -2.73 -7.03 18.49
CA ILE A 42 -3.27 -8.19 19.23
C ILE A 42 -3.91 -9.18 18.26
N ILE A 43 -4.70 -8.68 17.32
CA ILE A 43 -5.42 -9.49 16.34
C ILE A 43 -4.47 -10.14 15.33
N SER A 44 -3.39 -9.48 14.94
CA SER A 44 -2.41 -10.06 14.04
C SER A 44 -1.47 -11.06 14.74
N ALA A 45 -1.03 -10.73 15.96
CA ALA A 45 0.00 -11.44 16.70
C ALA A 45 -0.49 -12.74 17.36
N PHE A 46 -1.71 -12.71 17.92
CA PHE A 46 -2.27 -13.82 18.68
C PHE A 46 -3.25 -14.67 17.86
N ARG A 47 -3.29 -14.50 16.53
CA ARG A 47 -4.19 -15.25 15.66
C ARG A 47 -3.89 -16.75 15.66
N GLY A 48 -4.93 -17.57 15.48
CA GLY A 48 -4.80 -19.01 15.36
C GLY A 48 -4.05 -19.46 14.12
N VAL A 49 -3.51 -20.68 14.16
CA VAL A 49 -2.77 -21.33 13.06
C VAL A 49 -3.56 -21.37 11.75
N ASN A 50 -4.89 -21.45 11.85
CA ASN A 50 -5.82 -21.49 10.72
C ASN A 50 -6.20 -20.10 10.18
N ILE A 51 -5.76 -19.01 10.80
CA ILE A 51 -6.16 -17.65 10.43
C ILE A 51 -5.19 -17.07 9.42
N GLY A 52 -5.69 -16.92 8.20
CA GLY A 52 -4.94 -16.48 7.04
C GLY A 52 -4.48 -17.64 6.17
N VAL A 53 -4.56 -17.45 4.85
CA VAL A 53 -4.30 -18.51 3.84
C VAL A 53 -2.92 -19.14 4.02
N ASP A 54 -1.90 -18.30 4.25
CA ASP A 54 -0.49 -18.74 4.26
C ASP A 54 0.05 -18.99 5.68
N THR A 55 -0.70 -18.71 6.74
CA THR A 55 -0.21 -18.75 8.14
C THR A 55 0.35 -20.12 8.51
N LYS A 56 -0.36 -21.21 8.13
CA LYS A 56 0.11 -22.59 8.33
C LYS A 56 1.46 -22.86 7.69
N THR A 57 1.63 -22.38 6.45
CA THR A 57 2.84 -22.58 5.67
C THR A 57 4.03 -21.88 6.34
N TYR A 58 3.85 -20.66 6.83
CA TYR A 58 4.91 -19.94 7.54
C TYR A 58 5.30 -20.60 8.86
N ILE A 59 4.33 -21.11 9.62
CA ILE A 59 4.60 -21.86 10.85
C ILE A 59 5.33 -23.18 10.53
N SER A 60 4.96 -23.85 9.45
CA SER A 60 5.68 -25.05 8.99
C SER A 60 7.13 -24.73 8.63
N TYR A 61 7.39 -23.65 7.89
CA TYR A 61 8.76 -23.19 7.63
C TYR A 61 9.53 -22.89 8.91
N PHE A 62 8.90 -22.21 9.88
CA PHE A 62 9.51 -21.96 11.18
C PHE A 62 9.96 -23.27 11.84
N TYR A 63 9.09 -24.27 11.94
CA TYR A 63 9.44 -25.56 12.55
C TYR A 63 10.52 -26.31 11.78
N ASN A 64 10.52 -26.26 10.45
CA ASN A 64 11.51 -26.97 9.62
C ASN A 64 12.91 -26.32 9.69
N ILE A 65 12.98 -24.98 9.78
CA ILE A 65 14.26 -24.25 9.86
C ILE A 65 15.05 -24.63 11.13
N ARG A 66 14.36 -25.03 12.20
CA ARG A 66 14.98 -25.44 13.47
C ARG A 66 16.02 -26.55 13.30
N PHE A 67 15.77 -27.50 12.41
CA PHE A 67 16.58 -28.72 12.27
C PHE A 67 17.76 -28.55 11.31
N ILE A 68 17.99 -27.33 10.82
CA ILE A 68 19.00 -27.03 9.81
C ILE A 68 20.19 -26.33 10.47
N ASP A 69 21.38 -26.89 10.26
CA ASP A 69 22.63 -26.26 10.72
C ASP A 69 22.82 -24.88 10.09
N PHE A 70 23.45 -23.97 10.84
CA PHE A 70 23.67 -22.58 10.41
C PHE A 70 24.37 -22.48 9.03
N THR A 71 25.35 -23.35 8.78
CA THR A 71 26.11 -23.42 7.51
C THR A 71 25.24 -23.81 6.30
N ASN A 72 24.13 -24.50 6.55
CA ASN A 72 23.20 -25.03 5.56
C ASN A 72 21.98 -24.12 5.32
N LEU A 73 21.77 -23.07 6.14
CA LEU A 73 20.67 -22.11 5.97
C LEU A 73 20.66 -21.45 4.59
N LYS A 74 21.85 -21.27 3.99
CA LYS A 74 21.99 -20.69 2.64
C LYS A 74 21.34 -21.54 1.54
N ASN A 75 21.11 -22.84 1.77
CA ASN A 75 20.52 -23.74 0.79
C ASN A 75 18.99 -23.73 0.81
N ILE A 76 18.37 -23.09 1.81
CA ILE A 76 16.91 -23.00 1.90
C ILE A 76 16.39 -22.08 0.79
N PRO A 77 15.40 -22.52 -0.02
CA PRO A 77 14.82 -21.76 -1.13
C PRO A 77 13.83 -20.69 -0.65
N LEU A 78 14.18 -19.98 0.43
CA LEU A 78 13.45 -18.85 1.00
C LEU A 78 14.38 -17.63 1.09
N GLU A 79 13.81 -16.44 1.23
CA GLU A 79 14.59 -15.21 1.33
C GLU A 79 15.43 -15.20 2.61
N LYS A 80 16.70 -14.80 2.48
CA LYS A 80 17.72 -15.01 3.53
C LYS A 80 17.43 -14.25 4.82
N GLY A 81 16.87 -13.04 4.73
CA GLY A 81 16.45 -12.27 5.90
C GLY A 81 15.30 -12.95 6.64
N TYR A 82 14.35 -13.56 5.92
CA TYR A 82 13.29 -14.34 6.55
C TYR A 82 13.81 -15.62 7.21
N VAL A 83 14.70 -16.37 6.53
CA VAL A 83 15.34 -17.58 7.10
C VAL A 83 16.10 -17.22 8.38
N LEU A 84 16.91 -16.17 8.32
CA LEU A 84 17.71 -15.72 9.46
C LEU A 84 16.83 -15.26 10.64
N LEU A 85 15.74 -14.54 10.35
CA LEU A 85 14.75 -14.18 11.38
C LEU A 85 14.19 -15.43 12.07
N ASN A 86 13.70 -16.41 11.30
CA ASN A 86 13.14 -17.64 11.86
C ASN A 86 14.17 -18.40 12.71
N TYR A 87 15.41 -18.51 12.21
CA TYR A 87 16.51 -19.14 12.94
C TYR A 87 16.75 -18.45 14.28
N PHE A 88 16.81 -17.11 14.32
CA PHE A 88 16.99 -16.37 15.56
C PHE A 88 15.82 -16.50 16.54
N LEU A 89 14.58 -16.59 16.03
CA LEU A 89 13.41 -16.70 16.89
C LEU A 89 13.35 -18.00 17.69
N HIS A 90 13.98 -19.07 17.20
CA HIS A 90 14.10 -20.34 17.94
C HIS A 90 14.91 -20.24 19.23
N PHE A 91 15.80 -19.24 19.37
CA PHE A 91 16.49 -19.01 20.64
C PHE A 91 15.55 -18.53 21.76
N PHE A 92 14.38 -17.95 21.41
CA PHE A 92 13.45 -17.38 22.36
C PHE A 92 12.25 -18.28 22.64
N SER A 93 11.74 -18.99 21.63
CA SER A 93 10.57 -19.86 21.78
C SER A 93 10.51 -20.89 20.67
N HIS A 94 9.99 -22.07 21.03
CA HIS A 94 9.74 -23.17 20.10
C HIS A 94 8.32 -23.16 19.52
N SER A 95 7.45 -22.23 19.93
CA SER A 95 6.07 -22.12 19.41
C SER A 95 6.04 -21.24 18.17
N GLY A 96 5.37 -21.68 17.09
CA GLY A 96 5.16 -20.86 15.88
C GLY A 96 4.46 -19.51 16.13
N MET A 97 3.83 -19.35 17.29
CA MET A 97 3.27 -18.08 17.76
C MET A 97 4.32 -16.97 17.86
N ILE A 98 5.58 -17.28 18.22
CA ILE A 98 6.63 -16.24 18.33
C ILE A 98 6.90 -15.56 17.00
N LEU A 99 6.83 -16.31 15.90
CA LEU A 99 6.96 -15.77 14.55
C LEU A 99 5.83 -14.78 14.27
N LEU A 100 4.59 -15.12 14.61
CA LEU A 100 3.44 -14.26 14.40
C LEU A 100 3.54 -12.98 15.23
N ILE A 101 3.94 -13.08 16.50
CA ILE A 101 4.12 -11.93 17.40
C ILE A 101 5.18 -10.98 16.84
N VAL A 102 6.39 -11.47 16.53
CA VAL A 102 7.50 -10.61 16.12
C VAL A 102 7.25 -9.97 14.76
N VAL A 103 6.77 -10.74 13.78
CA VAL A 103 6.48 -10.18 12.44
C VAL A 103 5.31 -9.19 12.51
N SER A 104 4.29 -9.46 13.33
CA SER A 104 3.19 -8.51 13.54
C SER A 104 3.69 -7.24 14.21
N PHE A 105 4.51 -7.34 15.26
CA PHE A 105 5.06 -6.18 15.97
C PHE A 105 5.84 -5.26 15.01
N ILE A 106 6.74 -5.83 14.22
CA ILE A 106 7.53 -5.05 13.25
C ILE A 106 6.62 -4.46 12.18
N THR A 107 5.81 -5.27 11.52
CA THR A 107 5.00 -4.82 10.37
C THR A 107 3.97 -3.77 10.76
N ILE A 108 3.18 -4.05 11.81
CA ILE A 108 2.14 -3.16 12.31
C ILE A 108 2.75 -1.90 12.92
N GLY A 109 3.88 -2.01 13.65
CA GLY A 109 4.60 -0.86 14.21
C GLY A 109 5.22 0.06 13.15
N LEU A 110 5.77 -0.50 12.07
CA LEU A 110 6.32 0.28 10.95
C LEU A 110 5.20 1.00 10.18
N ILE A 111 4.05 0.35 9.94
CA ILE A 111 2.88 0.98 9.33
C ILE A 111 2.30 2.08 10.23
N MET A 112 2.24 1.84 11.55
CA MET A 112 1.83 2.81 12.56
C MET A 112 2.66 4.10 12.47
N ALA A 113 3.99 3.96 12.46
CA ALA A 113 4.91 5.08 12.37
C ALA A 113 4.77 5.83 11.04
N PHE A 114 4.56 5.11 9.93
CA PHE A 114 4.31 5.70 8.63
C PHE A 114 3.03 6.55 8.61
N ILE A 115 1.89 6.00 9.06
CA ILE A 115 0.61 6.73 9.13
C ILE A 115 0.73 7.94 10.05
N TYR A 116 1.31 7.77 11.24
CA TYR A 116 1.48 8.86 12.20
C TYR A 116 2.28 10.03 11.61
N LYS A 117 3.31 9.73 10.82
CA LYS A 117 4.19 10.73 10.23
C LYS A 117 3.61 11.43 8.99
N HIS A 118 2.92 10.68 8.12
CA HIS A 118 2.57 11.15 6.77
C HIS A 118 1.09 11.48 6.54
N SER A 119 0.18 11.06 7.43
CA SER A 119 -1.26 11.29 7.25
C SER A 119 -1.73 12.61 7.86
N GLN A 120 -2.55 13.34 7.11
CA GLN A 120 -3.28 14.53 7.57
C GLN A 120 -4.62 14.21 8.25
N ILE A 121 -5.26 13.06 7.93
CA ILE A 121 -6.48 12.56 8.59
C ILE A 121 -6.24 11.13 9.05
N ILE A 122 -5.71 10.98 10.26
CA ILE A 122 -5.11 9.72 10.72
C ILE A 122 -6.13 8.63 10.97
N TRP A 123 -7.27 8.97 11.56
CA TRP A 123 -8.32 7.99 11.77
C TRP A 123 -8.81 7.40 10.45
N LEU A 124 -8.86 8.23 9.38
CA LEU A 124 -9.24 7.77 8.06
C LEU A 124 -8.17 6.86 7.46
N SER A 125 -6.87 7.14 7.67
CA SER A 125 -5.80 6.23 7.26
C SER A 125 -5.89 4.87 7.94
N VAL A 126 -6.17 4.82 9.23
CA VAL A 126 -6.31 3.56 9.99
C VAL A 126 -7.53 2.79 9.52
N TYR A 127 -8.65 3.49 9.35
CA TYR A 127 -9.87 2.93 8.78
C TYR A 127 -9.61 2.31 7.39
N LEU A 128 -8.98 3.06 6.48
CA LEU A 128 -8.63 2.61 5.14
C LEU A 128 -7.61 1.46 5.13
N PHE A 129 -6.68 1.43 6.09
CA PHE A 129 -5.76 0.30 6.23
C PHE A 129 -6.52 -1.02 6.45
N ILE A 130 -7.66 -0.98 7.13
CA ILE A 130 -8.51 -2.15 7.36
C ILE A 130 -9.46 -2.36 6.17
N THR A 131 -10.20 -1.34 5.76
CA THR A 131 -11.29 -1.48 4.77
C THR A 131 -10.79 -1.64 3.34
N LEU A 132 -9.58 -1.19 3.00
CA LEU A 132 -8.90 -1.51 1.74
C LEU A 132 -8.11 -2.83 1.78
N MET A 133 -8.39 -3.67 2.79
CA MET A 133 -7.86 -5.02 2.97
C MET A 133 -6.38 -5.17 3.32
N TYR A 134 -5.62 -4.06 3.42
CA TYR A 134 -4.19 -4.10 3.72
C TYR A 134 -3.85 -4.76 5.06
N PHE A 135 -4.68 -4.59 6.09
CA PHE A 135 -4.51 -5.28 7.37
C PHE A 135 -4.60 -6.80 7.21
N TYR A 136 -5.58 -7.30 6.45
CA TYR A 136 -5.73 -8.74 6.24
C TYR A 136 -4.62 -9.32 5.37
N SER A 137 -4.20 -8.59 4.32
CA SER A 137 -3.03 -8.96 3.52
C SER A 137 -1.77 -9.04 4.38
N SER A 138 -1.61 -8.18 5.39
CA SER A 138 -0.46 -8.23 6.30
C SER A 138 -0.39 -9.49 7.14
N MET A 139 -1.53 -10.12 7.43
CA MET A 139 -1.59 -11.43 8.09
C MET A 139 -1.36 -12.58 7.10
N ASN A 140 -1.78 -12.44 5.85
CA ASN A 140 -1.63 -13.47 4.84
C ASN A 140 -0.24 -13.50 4.25
N ILE A 141 0.13 -12.49 3.46
CA ILE A 141 1.42 -12.43 2.78
C ILE A 141 2.45 -11.74 3.68
N MET A 142 2.64 -12.27 4.90
CA MET A 142 3.37 -11.61 5.99
C MET A 142 4.84 -11.27 5.64
N ARG A 143 5.54 -12.12 4.87
CA ARG A 143 6.90 -11.81 4.38
C ARG A 143 6.92 -10.57 3.49
N GLN A 144 5.96 -10.50 2.59
CA GLN A 144 5.80 -9.38 1.67
C GLN A 144 5.42 -8.10 2.42
N TYR A 145 4.49 -8.18 3.38
CA TYR A 145 4.09 -7.00 4.16
C TYR A 145 5.17 -6.51 5.12
N LEU A 146 6.01 -7.41 5.63
CA LEU A 146 7.23 -7.03 6.34
C LEU A 146 8.15 -6.21 5.42
N ALA A 147 8.40 -6.67 4.19
CA ALA A 147 9.17 -5.93 3.19
C ALA A 147 8.52 -4.58 2.82
N ILE A 148 7.20 -4.55 2.56
CA ILE A 148 6.45 -3.32 2.28
C ILE A 148 6.61 -2.32 3.43
N SER A 149 6.45 -2.76 4.67
CA SER A 149 6.53 -1.89 5.85
C SER A 149 7.92 -1.26 6.00
N ILE A 150 9.00 -1.96 5.62
CA ILE A 150 10.36 -1.41 5.52
C ILE A 150 10.44 -0.35 4.41
N LEU A 151 9.91 -0.65 3.21
CA LEU A 151 9.92 0.28 2.07
C LEU A 151 9.19 1.59 2.35
N LEU A 152 8.13 1.57 3.17
CA LEU A 152 7.41 2.78 3.58
C LEU A 152 8.32 3.83 4.23
N PHE A 153 9.40 3.43 4.92
CA PHE A 153 10.40 4.36 5.47
C PHE A 153 11.28 4.98 4.39
N GLY A 154 11.52 4.24 3.31
CA GLY A 154 12.32 4.64 2.16
C GLY A 154 11.81 5.93 1.49
N ILE A 155 10.51 6.21 1.59
CA ILE A 155 9.90 7.41 0.98
C ILE A 155 10.54 8.72 1.49
N THR A 156 10.99 8.74 2.75
CA THR A 156 11.64 9.92 3.32
C THR A 156 12.96 10.21 2.61
N TYR A 157 13.70 9.16 2.21
CA TYR A 157 14.96 9.29 1.49
C TYR A 157 14.76 9.67 0.02
N VAL A 158 13.71 9.14 -0.64
CA VAL A 158 13.31 9.57 -1.99
C VAL A 158 13.03 11.07 -2.01
N ARG A 159 12.25 11.57 -1.05
CA ARG A 159 11.94 13.01 -0.94
C ARG A 159 13.18 13.88 -0.74
N LYS A 160 14.11 13.40 0.08
CA LYS A 160 15.38 14.10 0.39
C LYS A 160 16.45 13.89 -0.69
N GLN A 161 16.15 13.22 -1.81
CA GLN A 161 17.12 12.86 -2.86
C GLN A 161 18.36 12.12 -2.32
N LYS A 162 18.18 11.28 -1.29
CA LYS A 162 19.27 10.50 -0.68
C LYS A 162 19.24 9.07 -1.22
N PHE A 163 20.01 8.82 -2.28
CA PHE A 163 20.03 7.51 -2.96
C PHE A 163 20.50 6.37 -2.05
N ILE A 164 21.64 6.53 -1.38
CA ILE A 164 22.25 5.42 -0.61
C ILE A 164 21.33 4.92 0.52
N PRO A 165 20.78 5.77 1.40
CA PRO A 165 19.83 5.30 2.42
C PRO A 165 18.55 4.68 1.84
N PHE A 166 18.07 5.19 0.69
CA PHE A 166 16.94 4.59 -0.01
C PHE A 166 17.29 3.19 -0.55
N LEU A 167 18.44 3.04 -1.21
CA LEU A 167 18.92 1.77 -1.75
C LEU A 167 19.10 0.72 -0.64
N VAL A 168 19.67 1.12 0.50
CA VAL A 168 19.78 0.23 1.67
C VAL A 168 18.40 -0.24 2.14
N THR A 169 17.41 0.65 2.15
CA THR A 169 16.03 0.28 2.54
C THR A 169 15.45 -0.75 1.56
N VAL A 170 15.66 -0.59 0.25
CA VAL A 170 15.21 -1.55 -0.77
C VAL A 170 15.91 -2.90 -0.64
N ILE A 171 17.23 -2.90 -0.45
CA ILE A 171 18.01 -4.13 -0.27
C ILE A 171 17.55 -4.87 0.98
N LEU A 172 17.39 -4.17 2.11
CA LEU A 172 16.88 -4.76 3.36
C LEU A 172 15.49 -5.37 3.19
N ALA A 173 14.57 -4.67 2.50
CA ALA A 173 13.25 -5.22 2.19
C ALA A 173 13.35 -6.48 1.29
N SER A 174 14.27 -6.48 0.33
CA SER A 174 14.50 -7.61 -0.59
C SER A 174 15.06 -8.85 0.10
N LEU A 175 15.67 -8.71 1.28
CA LEU A 175 16.05 -9.84 2.12
C LEU A 175 14.86 -10.58 2.73
N PHE A 176 13.69 -9.94 2.84
CA PHE A 176 12.46 -10.57 3.34
C PHE A 176 11.50 -10.98 2.22
N HIS A 177 11.48 -10.22 1.12
CA HIS A 177 10.76 -10.61 -0.07
C HIS A 177 11.40 -9.99 -1.33
N PHE A 178 11.96 -10.84 -2.20
CA PHE A 178 12.81 -10.40 -3.33
C PHE A 178 12.11 -9.43 -4.28
N THR A 179 10.81 -9.61 -4.52
CA THR A 179 10.03 -8.77 -5.46
C THR A 179 9.95 -7.30 -5.01
N SER A 180 10.29 -6.98 -3.76
CA SER A 180 10.36 -5.60 -3.25
C SER A 180 11.41 -4.74 -3.97
N ILE A 181 12.36 -5.36 -4.69
CA ILE A 181 13.35 -4.64 -5.51
C ILE A 181 12.69 -3.75 -6.57
N VAL A 182 11.49 -4.10 -7.04
CA VAL A 182 10.72 -3.29 -8.00
C VAL A 182 10.48 -1.88 -7.47
N PHE A 183 10.43 -1.68 -6.15
CA PHE A 183 10.22 -0.37 -5.54
C PHE A 183 11.37 0.62 -5.81
N ILE A 184 12.54 0.16 -6.30
CA ILE A 184 13.66 1.03 -6.67
C ILE A 184 13.28 2.12 -7.68
N ILE A 185 12.29 1.85 -8.55
CA ILE A 185 11.76 2.79 -9.53
C ILE A 185 11.26 4.10 -8.91
N VAL A 186 10.77 4.05 -7.66
CA VAL A 186 10.23 5.23 -6.96
C VAL A 186 11.27 6.33 -6.78
N TYR A 187 12.56 6.00 -6.75
CA TYR A 187 13.63 7.00 -6.69
C TYR A 187 13.68 7.93 -7.90
N LEU A 188 13.18 7.47 -9.06
CA LEU A 188 13.18 8.25 -10.30
C LEU A 188 12.04 9.28 -10.34
N PHE A 189 10.95 9.06 -9.59
CA PHE A 189 9.74 9.88 -9.71
C PHE A 189 9.94 11.37 -9.42
N PRO A 190 10.71 11.80 -8.41
CA PRO A 190 10.95 13.23 -8.19
C PRO A 190 11.66 13.93 -9.35
N ARG A 191 12.34 13.19 -10.23
CA ARG A 191 13.05 13.72 -11.41
C ARG A 191 12.12 13.91 -12.61
N ILE A 192 10.94 13.30 -12.59
CA ILE A 192 9.96 13.43 -13.66
C ILE A 192 9.24 14.78 -13.50
N LYS A 193 9.27 15.62 -14.54
CA LYS A 193 8.56 16.89 -14.54
C LYS A 193 7.07 16.64 -14.32
N PHE A 194 6.52 17.14 -13.22
CA PHE A 194 5.10 16.98 -12.91
C PHE A 194 4.24 17.83 -13.85
N ASN A 195 3.56 17.19 -14.79
CA ASN A 195 2.56 17.80 -15.66
C ASN A 195 1.60 16.73 -16.22
N TYR A 196 0.42 17.16 -16.67
CA TYR A 196 -0.62 16.24 -17.18
C TYR A 196 -0.18 15.45 -18.42
N LYS A 197 0.69 16.01 -19.28
CA LYS A 197 1.21 15.30 -20.47
C LYS A 197 2.02 14.07 -20.05
N ASN A 198 2.87 14.23 -19.04
CA ASN A 198 3.68 13.12 -18.51
C ASN A 198 2.82 12.06 -17.82
N ILE A 199 1.77 12.47 -17.08
CA ILE A 199 0.82 11.53 -16.47
C ILE A 199 0.10 10.72 -17.55
N ILE A 200 -0.46 11.38 -18.56
CA ILE A 200 -1.15 10.73 -19.68
C ILE A 200 -0.20 9.83 -20.46
N PHE A 201 1.00 10.31 -20.80
CA PHE A 201 2.02 9.52 -21.50
C PHE A 201 2.37 8.25 -20.72
N THR A 202 2.61 8.35 -19.41
CA THR A 202 2.91 7.19 -18.55
C THR A 202 1.73 6.20 -18.52
N PHE A 203 0.50 6.70 -18.43
CA PHE A 203 -0.70 5.87 -18.44
C PHE A 203 -0.91 5.15 -19.79
N VAL A 204 -0.75 5.87 -20.91
CA VAL A 204 -0.83 5.31 -22.27
C VAL A 204 0.26 4.26 -22.52
N LEU A 205 1.48 4.50 -22.04
CA LEU A 205 2.53 3.47 -22.06
C LEU A 205 2.11 2.21 -21.29
N GLY A 206 1.50 2.37 -20.11
CA GLY A 206 0.93 1.26 -19.34
C GLY A 206 -0.13 0.47 -20.11
N ILE A 207 -1.03 1.16 -20.82
CA ILE A 207 -2.02 0.53 -21.71
C ILE A 207 -1.34 -0.21 -22.87
N GLY A 208 -0.30 0.38 -23.47
CA GLY A 208 0.50 -0.28 -24.49
C GLY A 208 1.08 -1.61 -23.98
N ILE A 209 1.74 -1.58 -22.81
CA ILE A 209 2.28 -2.79 -22.17
C ILE A 209 1.16 -3.81 -21.92
N PHE A 210 -0.02 -3.38 -21.46
CA PHE A 210 -1.15 -4.28 -21.24
C PHE A 210 -1.55 -5.10 -22.47
N PHE A 211 -1.56 -4.50 -23.65
CA PHE A 211 -1.89 -5.21 -24.90
C PHE A 211 -0.77 -6.12 -25.39
N PHE A 212 0.50 -5.77 -25.14
CA PHE A 212 1.66 -6.56 -25.59
C PHE A 212 2.17 -7.58 -24.57
N LEU A 213 1.71 -7.53 -23.31
CA LEU A 213 2.24 -8.37 -22.23
C LEU A 213 2.13 -9.87 -22.54
N GLU A 214 0.96 -10.31 -23.01
CA GLU A 214 0.68 -11.71 -23.30
C GLU A 214 1.46 -12.23 -24.53
N PRO A 215 1.48 -11.52 -25.69
CA PRO A 215 2.35 -11.89 -26.81
C PRO A 215 3.84 -11.96 -26.45
N ILE A 216 4.35 -10.98 -25.69
CA ILE A 216 5.76 -10.95 -25.27
C ILE A 216 6.09 -12.16 -24.41
N LEU A 217 5.23 -12.48 -23.43
CA LEU A 217 5.47 -13.61 -22.55
C LEU A 217 5.34 -14.96 -23.27
N PHE A 218 4.39 -15.10 -24.19
CA PHE A 218 4.30 -16.31 -25.02
C PHE A 218 5.54 -16.51 -25.88
N PHE A 219 6.05 -15.43 -26.49
CA PHE A 219 7.33 -15.46 -27.21
C PHE A 219 8.47 -15.89 -26.28
N LEU A 220 8.58 -15.32 -25.08
CA LEU A 220 9.62 -15.68 -24.11
C LEU A 220 9.52 -17.13 -23.66
N ILE A 221 8.31 -17.65 -23.40
CA ILE A 221 8.12 -19.05 -22.97
C ILE A 221 8.46 -20.01 -24.12
N LYS A 222 8.12 -19.66 -25.36
CA LYS A 222 8.53 -20.45 -26.54
C LYS A 222 10.06 -20.51 -26.67
N THR A 223 10.76 -19.41 -26.39
CA THR A 223 12.23 -19.34 -26.41
C THR A 223 12.87 -20.01 -25.19
N PHE A 224 12.21 -19.97 -24.04
CA PHE A 224 12.71 -20.45 -22.76
C PHE A 224 11.65 -21.32 -22.05
N PRO A 225 11.51 -22.60 -22.44
CA PRO A 225 10.44 -23.48 -21.97
C PRO A 225 10.40 -23.70 -20.45
N GLN A 226 11.50 -23.44 -19.73
CA GLN A 226 11.56 -23.51 -18.26
C GLN A 226 10.59 -22.55 -17.55
N TYR A 227 10.05 -21.54 -18.26
CA TYR A 227 9.06 -20.60 -17.71
C TYR A 227 7.60 -20.99 -18.02
N SER A 228 7.34 -22.18 -18.55
CA SER A 228 5.98 -22.66 -18.86
C SER A 228 5.03 -22.66 -17.66
N GLY A 229 5.54 -22.86 -16.44
CA GLY A 229 4.75 -22.79 -15.20
C GLY A 229 4.05 -21.43 -14.98
N TYR A 230 4.53 -20.36 -15.61
CA TYR A 230 3.92 -19.03 -15.51
C TYR A 230 2.62 -18.88 -16.32
N ILE A 231 2.32 -19.81 -17.24
CA ILE A 231 1.08 -19.79 -18.04
C ILE A 231 -0.16 -19.85 -17.13
N SER A 232 -0.11 -20.63 -16.06
CA SER A 232 -1.20 -20.76 -15.09
C SER A 232 -1.67 -19.41 -14.49
N TYR A 233 -0.79 -18.42 -14.39
CA TYR A 233 -1.15 -17.08 -13.89
C TYR A 233 -1.96 -16.23 -14.89
N PHE A 234 -1.99 -16.60 -16.17
CA PHE A 234 -2.84 -15.95 -17.19
C PHE A 234 -4.28 -16.47 -17.18
N GLU A 235 -4.43 -17.76 -16.87
CA GLU A 235 -5.72 -18.46 -16.85
C GLU A 235 -6.47 -18.30 -15.52
N SER A 236 -5.81 -17.76 -14.50
CA SER A 236 -6.41 -17.51 -13.19
C SER A 236 -7.60 -16.53 -13.24
N ASN A 237 -8.52 -16.66 -12.28
CA ASN A 237 -9.70 -15.81 -12.18
C ASN A 237 -9.34 -14.32 -12.06
N LYS A 238 -9.82 -13.50 -13.01
CA LYS A 238 -9.45 -12.08 -13.17
C LYS A 238 -10.30 -11.12 -12.36
N ILE A 239 -11.39 -11.57 -11.74
CA ILE A 239 -12.35 -10.68 -11.05
C ILE A 239 -11.65 -9.87 -9.95
N GLY A 240 -10.76 -10.49 -9.16
CA GLY A 240 -10.01 -9.79 -8.12
C GLY A 240 -9.12 -8.68 -8.67
N SER A 241 -8.38 -8.96 -9.75
CA SER A 241 -7.54 -7.98 -10.43
C SER A 241 -8.35 -6.81 -11.00
N ILE A 242 -9.52 -7.08 -11.59
CA ILE A 242 -10.41 -6.05 -12.14
C ILE A 242 -10.94 -5.15 -11.02
N LEU A 243 -11.47 -5.73 -9.93
CA LEU A 243 -11.98 -4.97 -8.80
C LEU A 243 -10.89 -4.10 -8.17
N ASN A 244 -9.67 -4.65 -8.01
CA ASN A 244 -8.53 -3.90 -7.48
C ASN A 244 -8.14 -2.74 -8.40
N PHE A 245 -8.03 -2.99 -9.71
CA PHE A 245 -7.74 -1.94 -10.70
C PHE A 245 -8.79 -0.82 -10.65
N LEU A 246 -10.08 -1.15 -10.69
CA LEU A 246 -11.15 -0.17 -10.67
C LEU A 246 -11.12 0.67 -9.39
N MET A 247 -10.92 0.05 -8.23
CA MET A 247 -10.80 0.73 -6.95
C MET A 247 -9.64 1.74 -6.96
N ILE A 248 -8.43 1.30 -7.32
CA ILE A 248 -7.25 2.18 -7.34
C ILE A 248 -7.42 3.28 -8.40
N PHE A 249 -7.96 2.94 -9.58
CA PHE A 249 -8.18 3.88 -10.67
C PHE A 249 -9.17 4.98 -10.31
N ILE A 250 -10.31 4.65 -9.68
CA ILE A 250 -11.31 5.65 -9.25
C ILE A 250 -10.69 6.61 -8.23
N VAL A 251 -9.94 6.09 -7.26
CA VAL A 251 -9.26 6.93 -6.25
C VAL A 251 -8.18 7.81 -6.89
N PHE A 252 -7.43 7.26 -7.84
CA PHE A 252 -6.44 8.02 -8.61
C PHE A 252 -7.12 9.16 -9.38
N MET A 253 -8.19 8.87 -10.12
CA MET A 253 -8.93 9.87 -10.89
C MET A 253 -9.51 10.96 -10.01
N PHE A 254 -10.03 10.60 -8.83
CA PHE A 254 -10.53 11.56 -7.84
C PHE A 254 -9.47 12.61 -7.47
N SER A 255 -8.20 12.21 -7.32
CA SER A 255 -7.10 13.12 -7.05
C SER A 255 -6.84 14.12 -8.20
N LEU A 256 -7.04 13.68 -9.44
CA LEU A 256 -6.73 14.47 -10.64
C LEU A 256 -7.79 15.53 -10.89
N ILE A 257 -9.02 15.36 -10.39
CA ILE A 257 -10.08 16.37 -10.49
C ILE A 257 -9.65 17.69 -9.81
N PHE A 258 -8.79 17.60 -8.80
CA PHE A 258 -8.21 18.77 -8.12
C PHE A 258 -6.96 19.34 -8.83
N LEU A 259 -6.49 18.71 -9.92
CA LEU A 259 -5.42 19.26 -10.79
C LEU A 259 -6.00 20.36 -11.70
N LYS A 260 -6.41 21.51 -11.12
CA LYS A 260 -6.72 22.68 -11.96
C LYS A 260 -5.46 23.47 -12.30
N ARG A 261 -5.34 23.80 -13.59
CA ARG A 261 -4.21 24.50 -14.21
C ARG A 261 -4.08 25.94 -13.70
N LYS A 262 -2.85 26.41 -13.49
CA LYS A 262 -2.53 27.84 -13.60
C LYS A 262 -2.55 28.19 -15.09
N LYS A 263 -3.42 29.08 -15.55
CA LYS A 263 -3.32 29.69 -16.89
C LYS A 263 -2.39 30.89 -16.73
N ILE A 264 -1.26 30.90 -17.44
CA ILE A 264 -0.41 32.09 -17.55
C ILE A 264 -0.83 32.73 -18.88
N ASN A 265 -1.49 33.89 -18.82
CA ASN A 265 -1.67 34.71 -20.02
C ASN A 265 -0.42 35.58 -20.15
N ILE A 266 0.18 35.55 -21.34
CA ILE A 266 1.25 36.47 -21.71
C ILE A 266 0.57 37.62 -22.43
N SER A 267 0.54 38.80 -21.81
CA SER A 267 0.10 40.03 -22.48
C SER A 267 1.31 40.68 -23.12
N VAL A 268 1.19 41.07 -24.39
CA VAL A 268 2.15 41.93 -25.09
C VAL A 268 1.58 43.33 -25.07
N ASP A 269 2.31 44.29 -24.50
CA ASP A 269 1.89 45.69 -24.55
C ASP A 269 2.03 46.25 -25.99
N ASN A 270 1.47 47.42 -26.24
CA ASN A 270 1.55 48.08 -27.57
C ASN A 270 2.99 48.44 -27.98
N ASN A 271 3.96 48.33 -27.07
CA ASN A 271 5.39 48.59 -27.29
C ASN A 271 6.19 47.28 -27.47
N GLY A 272 5.54 46.13 -27.55
CA GLY A 272 6.18 44.83 -27.74
C GLY A 272 6.79 44.22 -26.47
N ASN A 273 6.59 44.80 -25.29
CA ASN A 273 7.09 44.24 -24.05
C ASN A 273 6.18 43.12 -23.53
N PHE A 274 6.81 42.04 -23.08
CA PHE A 274 6.13 40.93 -22.44
C PHE A 274 5.81 41.27 -20.98
N GLY A 275 4.53 41.53 -20.70
CA GLY A 275 4.00 41.62 -19.34
C GLY A 275 3.54 40.25 -18.85
N ILE A 276 4.11 39.77 -17.74
CA ILE A 276 3.55 38.63 -17.00
C ILE A 276 2.55 39.20 -16.00
N SER A 277 1.28 39.31 -16.38
CA SER A 277 0.23 39.58 -15.41
C SER A 277 -0.13 38.26 -14.70
N ASN A 278 0.21 38.18 -13.41
CA ASN A 278 -0.47 37.25 -12.51
C ASN A 278 -1.84 37.84 -12.21
N GLU A 279 -2.78 37.82 -13.16
CA GLU A 279 -4.18 38.01 -12.78
C GLU A 279 -4.49 36.97 -11.70
N ASN A 280 -5.20 37.42 -10.66
CA ASN A 280 -5.69 36.60 -9.57
C ASN A 280 -6.43 35.40 -10.16
N VAL A 281 -5.70 34.30 -10.33
CA VAL A 281 -6.26 32.99 -10.59
C VAL A 281 -7.24 32.78 -9.45
N ASN A 282 -8.53 32.73 -9.80
CA ASN A 282 -9.63 32.33 -8.94
C ASN A 282 -9.12 31.43 -7.80
N GLU A 283 -9.46 31.79 -6.56
CA GLU A 283 -9.04 31.24 -5.26
C GLU A 283 -9.21 29.71 -5.08
N GLY A 284 -8.88 28.86 -6.05
CA GLY A 284 -9.33 27.47 -6.13
C GLY A 284 -8.34 26.47 -6.75
N ALA A 285 -7.17 26.89 -7.23
CA ALA A 285 -6.14 25.93 -7.68
C ALA A 285 -5.36 25.37 -6.48
N ALA A 286 -5.43 24.06 -6.24
CA ALA A 286 -4.63 23.42 -5.19
C ALA A 286 -3.15 23.38 -5.61
N ILE A 287 -2.26 23.95 -4.78
CA ILE A 287 -0.81 23.84 -4.98
C ILE A 287 -0.38 22.42 -4.54
N TYR A 288 0.19 21.67 -5.47
CA TYR A 288 0.76 20.34 -5.20
C TYR A 288 2.17 20.47 -4.64
N THR A 289 2.36 19.96 -3.42
CA THR A 289 3.67 19.85 -2.78
C THR A 289 4.52 18.78 -3.49
N SER A 290 5.82 18.75 -3.21
CA SER A 290 6.71 17.67 -3.71
C SER A 290 6.26 16.29 -3.23
N GLU A 291 5.68 16.19 -2.04
CA GLU A 291 5.11 14.96 -1.49
C GLU A 291 3.88 14.51 -2.28
N ASP A 292 2.97 15.43 -2.61
CA ASP A 292 1.77 15.10 -3.39
C ASP A 292 2.14 14.59 -4.78
N LYS A 293 3.11 15.24 -5.44
CA LYS A 293 3.60 14.83 -6.78
C LYS A 293 4.17 13.43 -6.74
N LEU A 294 4.97 13.12 -5.71
CA LEU A 294 5.53 11.79 -5.51
C LEU A 294 4.44 10.74 -5.29
N LEU A 295 3.45 11.02 -4.44
CA LEU A 295 2.34 10.11 -4.20
C LEU A 295 1.51 9.88 -5.47
N ILE A 296 1.27 10.90 -6.29
CA ILE A 296 0.56 10.75 -7.57
C ILE A 296 1.30 9.77 -8.49
N TYR A 297 2.62 9.87 -8.61
CA TYR A 297 3.38 8.92 -9.42
C TYR A 297 3.39 7.50 -8.84
N ILE A 298 3.47 7.36 -7.51
CA ILE A 298 3.36 6.04 -6.84
C ILE A 298 2.00 5.40 -7.12
N ILE A 299 0.91 6.16 -6.95
CA ILE A 299 -0.44 5.64 -7.20
C ILE A 299 -0.67 5.40 -8.70
N LEU A 300 -0.13 6.24 -9.59
CA LEU A 300 -0.17 5.97 -11.04
C LEU A 300 0.54 4.66 -11.39
N THR A 301 1.68 4.36 -10.76
CA THR A 301 2.36 3.07 -10.90
C THR A 301 1.49 1.92 -10.37
N ALA A 302 0.81 2.10 -9.23
CA ALA A 302 -0.15 1.12 -8.72
C ALA A 302 -1.31 0.86 -9.71
N VAL A 303 -1.86 1.92 -10.31
CA VAL A 303 -2.90 1.83 -11.36
C VAL A 303 -2.39 1.02 -12.54
N ILE A 304 -1.19 1.32 -13.05
CA ILE A 304 -0.63 0.62 -14.22
C ILE A 304 -0.37 -0.86 -13.88
N ILE A 305 0.25 -1.18 -12.75
CA ILE A 305 0.54 -2.57 -12.39
C ILE A 305 -0.76 -3.34 -12.13
N SER A 306 -1.76 -2.71 -11.49
CA SER A 306 -3.08 -3.34 -11.29
C SER A 306 -3.81 -3.60 -12.62
N LEU A 307 -3.69 -2.71 -13.61
CA LEU A 307 -4.17 -2.96 -14.97
C LEU A 307 -3.47 -4.19 -15.59
N LEU A 308 -2.15 -4.26 -15.50
CA LEU A 308 -1.38 -5.41 -15.98
C LEU A 308 -1.74 -6.70 -15.23
N SER A 309 -2.13 -6.62 -13.97
CA SER A 309 -2.55 -7.78 -13.15
C SER A 309 -3.83 -8.46 -13.63
N ILE A 310 -4.63 -7.79 -14.48
CA ILE A 310 -5.78 -8.40 -15.16
C ILE A 310 -5.31 -9.43 -16.19
N ARG A 311 -4.14 -9.23 -16.80
CA ARG A 311 -3.52 -10.20 -17.72
C ARG A 311 -2.75 -11.28 -16.95
N MET A 312 -2.04 -10.91 -15.89
CA MET A 312 -1.19 -11.82 -15.14
C MET A 312 -1.35 -11.60 -13.63
N SER A 313 -2.12 -12.46 -12.97
CA SER A 313 -2.57 -12.23 -11.58
C SER A 313 -1.43 -12.07 -10.55
N ILE A 314 -0.26 -12.66 -10.80
CA ILE A 314 0.91 -12.50 -9.92
C ILE A 314 1.36 -11.04 -9.77
N LEU A 315 1.12 -10.19 -10.78
CA LEU A 315 1.39 -8.75 -10.72
C LEU A 315 0.48 -8.03 -9.70
N GLY A 316 -0.62 -8.65 -9.29
CA GLY A 316 -1.45 -8.19 -8.18
C GLY A 316 -0.62 -8.07 -6.90
N ARG A 317 0.30 -9.01 -6.63
CA ARG A 317 1.23 -8.90 -5.49
C ARG A 317 2.17 -7.71 -5.64
N VAL A 318 2.64 -7.41 -6.86
CA VAL A 318 3.52 -6.25 -7.09
C VAL A 318 2.76 -4.93 -6.88
N THR A 319 1.45 -4.90 -7.12
CA THR A 319 0.61 -3.73 -6.90
C THR A 319 0.65 -3.25 -5.45
N ASP A 320 0.71 -4.18 -4.47
CA ASP A 320 0.66 -3.86 -3.04
C ASP A 320 1.83 -3.00 -2.55
N TYR A 321 2.99 -3.07 -3.20
CA TYR A 321 4.14 -2.20 -2.90
C TYR A 321 3.84 -0.72 -3.12
N PHE A 322 2.89 -0.41 -4.01
CA PHE A 322 2.54 0.94 -4.41
C PHE A 322 1.16 1.34 -3.91
N SER A 323 0.18 0.43 -3.91
CA SER A 323 -1.20 0.73 -3.54
C SER A 323 -1.35 1.02 -2.04
N ILE A 324 -0.50 0.47 -1.16
CA ILE A 324 -0.53 0.76 0.27
C ILE A 324 -0.45 2.26 0.59
N PHE A 325 0.15 3.07 -0.30
CA PHE A 325 0.21 4.52 -0.16
C PHE A 325 -1.17 5.20 -0.26
N LEU A 326 -2.22 4.49 -0.73
CA LEU A 326 -3.61 4.96 -0.72
C LEU A 326 -4.07 5.40 0.67
N ILE A 327 -3.58 4.75 1.73
CA ILE A 327 -3.95 5.06 3.12
C ILE A 327 -3.50 6.46 3.55
N ILE A 328 -2.48 7.06 2.92
CA ILE A 328 -2.08 8.46 3.16
C ILE A 328 -2.51 9.38 2.01
N TYR A 329 -2.53 8.87 0.79
CA TYR A 329 -2.92 9.62 -0.41
C TYR A 329 -4.35 10.16 -0.28
N ILE A 330 -5.31 9.30 0.10
CA ILE A 330 -6.71 9.69 0.21
C ILE A 330 -6.89 10.81 1.28
N PRO A 331 -6.49 10.61 2.55
CA PRO A 331 -6.55 11.66 3.58
C PRO A 331 -5.91 12.99 3.18
N ASN A 332 -4.71 12.95 2.59
CA ASN A 332 -3.95 14.15 2.27
C ASN A 332 -4.58 14.94 1.12
N PHE A 333 -5.20 14.26 0.16
CA PHE A 333 -5.92 14.93 -0.93
C PHE A 333 -7.28 15.46 -0.51
N ILE A 334 -8.00 14.77 0.38
CA ILE A 334 -9.27 15.27 0.97
C ILE A 334 -9.05 16.61 1.66
N MET A 335 -7.93 16.78 2.37
CA MET A 335 -7.61 18.03 3.05
C MET A 335 -7.35 19.22 2.11
N LYS A 336 -7.15 18.97 0.80
CA LYS A 336 -7.07 20.02 -0.21
C LYS A 336 -8.44 20.54 -0.65
N ILE A 337 -9.53 19.87 -0.24
CA ILE A 337 -10.90 20.30 -0.55
C ILE A 337 -11.28 21.47 0.38
N LYS A 338 -11.31 22.67 -0.19
CA LYS A 338 -11.65 23.91 0.54
C LYS A 338 -13.05 23.87 1.13
N TYR A 339 -14.05 23.49 0.32
CA TYR A 339 -15.46 23.52 0.74
C TYR A 339 -15.77 22.41 1.76
N GLY A 340 -16.09 22.81 2.99
CA GLY A 340 -16.27 21.89 4.12
C GLY A 340 -17.35 20.83 3.89
N LYS A 341 -18.52 21.21 3.36
CA LYS A 341 -19.61 20.23 3.10
C LYS A 341 -19.21 19.20 2.05
N LEU A 342 -18.58 19.63 0.94
CA LEU A 342 -18.07 18.70 -0.08
C LEU A 342 -17.00 17.77 0.50
N ARG A 343 -16.11 18.28 1.35
CA ARG A 343 -15.09 17.47 2.03
C ARG A 343 -15.73 16.37 2.86
N SER A 344 -16.75 16.69 3.67
CA SER A 344 -17.48 15.70 4.46
C SER A 344 -18.21 14.68 3.59
N LEU A 345 -18.83 15.10 2.49
CA LEU A 345 -19.49 14.20 1.53
C LEU A 345 -18.49 13.23 0.89
N VAL A 346 -17.31 13.71 0.49
CA VAL A 346 -16.24 12.87 -0.06
C VAL A 346 -15.77 11.85 0.98
N VAL A 347 -15.52 12.29 2.22
CA VAL A 347 -15.12 11.38 3.32
C VAL A 347 -16.17 10.29 3.50
N LEU A 348 -17.45 10.65 3.56
CA LEU A 348 -18.55 9.69 3.69
C LEU A 348 -18.61 8.72 2.52
N ALA A 349 -18.51 9.22 1.28
CA ALA A 349 -18.52 8.38 0.08
C ALA A 349 -17.37 7.35 0.07
N ILE A 350 -16.17 7.76 0.48
CA ILE A 350 -14.99 6.88 0.59
C ILE A 350 -15.16 5.87 1.73
N MET A 351 -15.72 6.29 2.86
CA MET A 351 -15.99 5.38 3.97
C MET A 351 -16.97 4.29 3.55
N LEU A 352 -18.10 4.67 2.93
CA LEU A 352 -19.12 3.73 2.47
C LEU A 352 -18.58 2.81 1.36
N SER A 353 -17.85 3.33 0.38
CA SER A 353 -17.34 2.52 -0.73
C SER A 353 -16.26 1.53 -0.28
N SER A 354 -15.34 1.92 0.59
CA SER A 354 -14.33 1.01 1.13
C SER A 354 -14.92 -0.01 2.11
N MET A 355 -15.95 0.36 2.88
CA MET A 355 -16.69 -0.60 3.71
C MET A 355 -17.42 -1.63 2.83
N LEU A 356 -18.10 -1.16 1.78
CA LEU A 356 -18.78 -2.03 0.84
C LEU A 356 -17.79 -2.98 0.17
N TYR A 357 -16.63 -2.49 -0.25
CA TYR A 357 -15.55 -3.33 -0.80
C TYR A 357 -15.10 -4.41 0.20
N ASN A 358 -14.85 -4.05 1.46
CA ASN A 358 -14.50 -5.00 2.51
C ASN A 358 -15.59 -6.07 2.74
N LEU A 359 -16.85 -5.66 2.82
CA LEU A 359 -17.99 -6.55 3.01
C LEU A 359 -18.19 -7.48 1.81
N ILE A 360 -18.06 -6.97 0.58
CA ILE A 360 -18.15 -7.79 -0.63
C ILE A 360 -17.11 -8.92 -0.57
N ILE A 361 -15.87 -8.61 -0.18
CA ILE A 361 -14.84 -9.65 -0.09
C ILE A 361 -15.17 -10.64 1.04
N PHE A 362 -15.59 -10.19 2.22
CA PHE A 362 -15.92 -11.12 3.29
C PHE A 362 -17.14 -12.01 3.02
N LEU A 363 -18.13 -11.52 2.27
CA LEU A 363 -19.35 -12.28 1.98
C LEU A 363 -19.19 -13.18 0.76
N TYR A 364 -18.53 -12.71 -0.29
CA TYR A 364 -18.48 -13.41 -1.58
C TYR A 364 -17.13 -14.05 -1.90
N LYS A 365 -16.05 -13.62 -1.24
CA LYS A 365 -14.67 -14.10 -1.44
C LYS A 365 -13.87 -14.30 -0.14
N PRO A 366 -14.44 -14.91 0.93
CA PRO A 366 -13.73 -15.11 2.19
C PRO A 366 -12.45 -15.94 2.03
N GLU A 367 -12.41 -16.84 1.05
CA GLU A 367 -11.28 -17.72 0.74
C GLU A 367 -10.04 -16.97 0.24
N TRP A 368 -10.18 -15.75 -0.28
CA TRP A 368 -9.03 -14.95 -0.73
C TRP A 368 -8.13 -14.53 0.42
N TYR A 369 -8.69 -14.40 1.63
CA TYR A 369 -7.94 -13.98 2.80
C TYR A 369 -7.91 -15.03 3.90
N GLY A 370 -8.88 -15.94 3.99
CA GLY A 370 -8.84 -17.03 4.99
C GLY A 370 -8.82 -16.55 6.44
N VAL A 371 -9.24 -15.30 6.71
CA VAL A 371 -9.24 -14.70 8.06
C VAL A 371 -10.56 -14.89 8.81
N THR A 372 -11.55 -15.50 8.17
CA THR A 372 -12.88 -15.76 8.73
C THR A 372 -13.29 -17.22 8.52
N PRO A 373 -13.86 -17.91 9.54
CA PRO A 373 -14.05 -17.45 10.92
C PRO A 373 -12.72 -17.20 11.63
N TYR A 374 -12.68 -16.18 12.50
CA TYR A 374 -11.47 -15.81 13.22
C TYR A 374 -11.40 -16.55 14.56
N SER A 375 -10.21 -17.01 14.93
CA SER A 375 -9.90 -17.60 16.23
C SER A 375 -8.53 -17.14 16.68
N PHE A 376 -8.32 -17.06 18.00
CA PHE A 376 -6.99 -16.87 18.58
C PHE A 376 -6.22 -18.20 18.60
N TRP A 377 -4.90 -18.11 18.86
CA TRP A 377 -3.96 -19.23 18.99
C TRP A 377 -4.37 -20.22 20.09
#